data_AF-S3DH46-F1
#
_entry.id   AF-S3DH46-F1
#
_cell.length_a   1.000
_cell.length_b   1.000
_cell.length_c   1.000
_cell.angle_alpha   90.00
_cell.angle_beta   90.00
_cell.angle_gamma   90.00
#
_symmetry.space_group_name_H-M   'P 1'
#
loop_
_entity.id
_entity.type
_entity.pdbx_description
1 polymer ?
#
loop_
_entity_poly.entity_id
_entity_poly.type
_entity_poly.pdbx_seq_one_letter_code
_entity_poly.pdbx_strand_id
1 'polypeptide(L)' 'MQALGIDAYTLIQQLPKMKIISDYSIQGQTGILSVNNQCVIQRKMTWAKHGL' A
#
# COMPACT_ATOMS: atom_id res chain seq x y z
N MET A 1 12.90 2.53 7.91
CA MET A 1 11.68 2.92 8.68
C MET A 1 10.96 4.13 8.11
N GLN A 2 11.65 5.11 7.51
CA GLN A 2 11.02 6.34 6.98
C GLN A 2 9.92 6.07 5.93
N ALA A 3 10.17 5.20 4.95
CA ALA A 3 9.19 4.87 3.92
C ALA A 3 7.87 4.31 4.49
N LEU A 4 7.94 3.44 5.50
CA LEU A 4 6.75 2.88 6.15
C LEU A 4 5.96 3.96 6.91
N GLY A 5 6.65 4.89 7.58
CA GLY A 5 5.99 6.00 8.28
C GLY A 5 5.29 6.97 7.31
N ILE A 6 5.92 7.29 6.18
CA ILE A 6 5.33 8.11 5.12
C ILE A 6 4.08 7.42 4.55
N ASP A 7 4.17 6.13 4.23
CA ASP A 7 3.03 5.36 3.73
C ASP A 7 1.90 5.30 4.74
N ALA A 8 2.18 5.11 6.03
CA ALA A 8 1.16 5.13 7.08
C ALA A 8 0.44 6.48 7.16
N TYR A 9 1.18 7.59 7.06
CA TYR A 9 0.58 8.93 7.04
C TYR A 9 -0.32 9.15 5.81
N THR A 10 0.14 8.74 4.62
CA THR A 10 -0.68 8.80 3.40
C THR A 10 -1.92 7.90 3.49
N LEU A 11 -1.78 6.70 4.04
CA LEU A 11 -2.88 5.75 4.19
C LEU A 11 -4.01 6.30 5.05
N ILE A 12 -3.73 7.05 6.11
CA ILE A 12 -4.77 7.69 6.96
C ILE A 12 -5.73 8.54 6.10
N GLN A 13 -5.19 9.26 5.11
CA GLN A 13 -5.99 10.13 4.24
C GLN A 13 -6.74 9.35 3.14
N GLN A 14 -6.16 8.24 2.66
CA GLN A 14 -6.75 7.46 1.57
C GLN A 14 -7.76 6.42 2.06
N LEU A 15 -7.64 5.94 3.31
CA LEU A 15 -8.39 4.81 3.86
C LEU A 15 -9.91 4.89 3.62
N PRO A 16 -10.59 6.06 3.77
CA PRO A 16 -12.01 6.15 3.48
C PRO A 16 -12.35 5.76 2.04
N LYS A 17 -11.55 6.21 1.06
CA LYS A 17 -11.73 5.86 -0.35
C LYS A 17 -11.43 4.39 -0.60
N MET A 18 -10.37 3.85 0.01
CA MET A 18 -9.98 2.45 -0.15
C MET A 18 -11.06 1.49 0.38
N LYS A 19 -11.87 1.90 1.36
CA LYS A 19 -12.99 1.10 1.89
C LYS A 19 -14.23 1.08 1.01
N ILE A 20 -14.40 2.09 0.14
CA ILE A 20 -15.60 2.27 -0.69
C ILE A 20 -15.36 1.71 -2.09
N ILE A 21 -14.16 1.94 -2.63
CA ILE A 21 -13.81 1.54 -4.00
C ILE A 21 -13.08 0.20 -3.94
N SER A 22 -13.73 -0.85 -4.44
CA SER A 22 -13.09 -2.15 -4.64
C SER A 22 -11.89 -2.02 -5.57
N ASP A 23 -10.83 -2.79 -5.28
CA ASP A 23 -9.57 -2.80 -6.04
C ASP A 23 -8.78 -1.47 -6.05
N TYR A 24 -9.14 -0.53 -5.17
CA TYR A 24 -8.39 0.71 -5.02
C TYR A 24 -6.99 0.43 -4.45
N SER A 25 -5.98 0.94 -5.15
CA SER A 25 -4.59 0.83 -4.74
C SER A 25 -3.84 2.14 -4.95
N ILE A 26 -2.81 2.35 -4.16
CA ILE A 26 -1.92 3.51 -4.24
C ILE A 26 -0.48 3.07 -4.37
N GLN A 27 0.31 3.85 -5.10
CA GLN A 27 1.76 3.67 -5.16
C GLN A 27 2.38 4.31 -3.90
N GLY A 28 2.73 3.48 -2.93
CA GLY A 28 3.50 3.88 -1.75
C GLY A 28 5.00 3.75 -1.97
N GLN A 29 5.78 4.28 -1.03
CA GLN A 29 7.24 4.14 -1.01
C GLN A 29 7.66 2.71 -0.69
N THR A 30 6.81 1.96 0.01
CA THR A 30 7.05 0.56 0.31
C THR A 30 6.48 -0.39 -0.74
N GLY A 31 5.79 0.08 -1.80
CA GLY A 31 5.20 -0.77 -2.84
C GLY A 31 3.77 -0.34 -3.19
N ILE A 32 3.03 -1.20 -3.89
CA ILE A 32 1.61 -0.95 -4.17
C ILE A 32 0.80 -1.37 -2.94
N LEU A 33 0.03 -0.44 -2.39
CA LEU A 33 -0.76 -0.62 -1.18
C LEU A 33 -2.24 -0.71 -1.53
N SER A 34 -2.92 -1.72 -1.00
CA SER A 34 -4.38 -1.88 -1.09
C SER A 34 -4.95 -2.30 0.27
N VAL A 35 -6.27 -2.29 0.41
CA VAL A 35 -6.96 -2.77 1.61
C VAL A 35 -7.88 -3.92 1.24
N ASN A 36 -7.92 -4.97 2.05
CA ASN A 36 -8.88 -6.05 1.87
C ASN A 36 -10.16 -5.81 2.70
N ASN A 37 -11.14 -6.69 2.56
CA ASN A 37 -12.44 -6.58 3.25
C ASN A 37 -12.35 -6.64 4.78
N GLN A 38 -11.22 -7.09 5.33
CA GLN A 38 -10.94 -7.14 6.77
C GLN A 38 -10.18 -5.89 7.26
N CYS A 39 -10.07 -4.85 6.41
CA CYS A 39 -9.30 -3.64 6.68
C CYS A 39 -7.79 -3.89 6.89
N VAL A 40 -7.25 -4.98 6.35
CA VAL A 40 -5.81 -5.26 6.40
C VAL A 40 -5.13 -4.65 5.18
N ILE A 41 -4.08 -3.87 5.42
CA ILE A 41 -3.25 -3.30 4.36
C ILE A 41 -2.42 -4.42 3.71
N GLN A 42 -2.62 -4.61 2.41
CA GLN A 42 -1.85 -5.51 1.58
C GLN A 42 -0.78 -4.71 0.84
N ARG A 43 0.42 -5.28 0.71
CA ARG A 43 1.55 -4.66 0.04
C ARG A 43 2.09 -5.57 -1.04
N LYS A 44 1.98 -5.13 -2.29
CA LYS A 44 2.55 -5.83 -3.45
C LYS A 44 3.93 -5.26 -3.76
N MET A 45 4.93 -6.13 -3.72
CA MET A 45 6.34 -5.82 -3.98
C MET A 45 6.75 -6.37 -5.35
N THR A 46 7.54 -5.60 -6.09
CA THR A 46 8.33 -6.16 -7.20
C THR A 46 9.60 -6.76 -6.62
N TRP A 47 9.88 -8.01 -6.95
CA TRP A 47 11.13 -8.66 -6.56
C TRP A 47 12.27 -8.14 -7.41
N ALA A 48 13.35 -7.71 -6.78
CA ALA A 48 14.60 -7.48 -7.47
C ALA A 48 15.16 -8.83 -7.95
N LYS A 49 15.61 -8.90 -9.19
CA LYS A 49 16.46 -10.02 -9.64
C LYS A 49 17.88 -9.76 -9.17
N HIS A 50 18.51 -10.76 -8.56
CA HIS A 50 19.93 -10.75 -8.26
C HIS A 50 20.65 -11.62 -9.29
N GLY A 51 21.49 -11.01 -10.13
CA GLY A 51 22.35 -11.69 -11.11
C GLY A 51 22.09 -11.32 -12.58
N LEU A 52 23.20 -11.07 -13.28
CA LEU A 52 23.40 -11.36 -14.70
C LEU A 52 24.10 -12.72 -14.80
#